data_AF-A0A9E5EZD4-F1
#
_entry.id   AF-A0A9E5EZD4-F1
#
_cell.length_a   1.000
_cell.length_b   1.000
_cell.length_c   1.000
_cell.angle_alpha   90.00
_cell.angle_beta   90.00
_cell.angle_gamma   90.00
#
_symmetry.space_group_name_H-M   'P 1'
#
loop_
_entity.id
_entity.type
_entity.pdbx_description
1 polymer ?
#
loop_
_entity_poly.entity_id
_entity_poly.type
_entity_poly.pdbx_seq_one_letter_code
_entity_poly.pdbx_strand_id
1 'polypeptide(L)'
;MKRTNKEKIQRLFVEYLLKEGGLVLTLPNGMVLEVGVTQENRRGDLEIIPDYCWVVASQRDRSVSIDSYNLGLRYPGDKEMVCEHSIQSADGININVVDVV
;
A
#
# COMPACT_ATOMS: atom_id res chain seq x y z
N MET A 1 5.98 21.08 -25.82
CA MET A 1 5.32 21.74 -24.67
C MET A 1 6.16 21.52 -23.42
N LYS A 2 6.44 22.55 -22.60
CA LYS A 2 7.30 22.43 -21.41
C LYS A 2 6.48 21.84 -20.26
N ARG A 3 6.98 20.78 -19.59
CA ARG A 3 6.27 20.15 -18.47
C ARG A 3 6.10 21.09 -17.30
N THR A 4 4.95 20.99 -16.63
CA THR A 4 4.66 21.72 -15.39
C THR A 4 5.52 21.18 -14.24
N ASN A 5 5.66 21.94 -13.16
CA ASN A 5 6.40 21.46 -11.98
C ASN A 5 5.73 20.24 -11.33
N LYS A 6 4.39 20.18 -11.35
CA LYS A 6 3.61 19.03 -10.84
C LYS A 6 3.96 17.75 -11.59
N GLU A 7 4.01 17.81 -12.92
CA GLU A 7 4.37 16.66 -13.77
C GLU A 7 5.81 16.19 -13.55
N LYS A 8 6.74 17.12 -13.27
CA LYS A 8 8.14 16.76 -12.96
C LYS A 8 8.25 16.04 -11.63
N ILE A 9 7.54 16.52 -10.61
CA ILE A 9 7.51 15.90 -9.28
C ILE A 9 6.92 14.50 -9.41
N GLN A 10 5.74 14.36 -10.03
CA GLN A 10 5.11 13.05 -10.24
C GLN A 10 6.05 12.08 -10.98
N ARG A 11 6.78 12.55 -12.00
CA ARG A 11 7.75 11.71 -12.69
C ARG A 11 8.86 11.24 -11.74
N LEU A 12 9.47 12.14 -10.98
CA LEU A 12 10.53 11.78 -10.02
C LEU A 12 10.03 10.74 -9.01
N PHE A 13 8.79 10.88 -8.54
CA PHE A 13 8.13 9.91 -7.69
C PHE A 13 8.05 8.53 -8.33
N VAL A 14 7.52 8.45 -9.55
CA VAL A 14 7.37 7.18 -10.28
C VAL A 14 8.73 6.56 -10.60
N GLU A 15 9.70 7.35 -11.05
CA GLU A 15 11.06 6.88 -11.35
C GLU A 15 11.73 6.29 -10.10
N TYR A 16 11.59 6.93 -8.95
CA TYR A 16 12.12 6.43 -7.69
C TYR A 16 11.41 5.14 -7.23
N LEU A 17 10.08 5.11 -7.31
CA LEU A 17 9.27 3.95 -6.93
C LEU A 17 9.63 2.70 -7.76
N LEU A 18 9.82 2.86 -9.08
CA LEU A 18 10.22 1.76 -9.96
C LEU A 18 11.67 1.30 -9.73
N LYS A 19 12.53 2.18 -9.23
CA LYS A 19 13.94 1.88 -8.99
C LYS A 19 14.18 1.21 -7.64
N GLU A 20 13.53 1.72 -6.60
CA GLU A 20 13.77 1.33 -5.20
C GLU A 20 12.64 0.44 -4.65
N GLY A 21 11.54 0.27 -5.39
CA GLY A 21 10.40 -0.57 -4.99
C GLY A 21 9.46 0.06 -3.96
N GLY A 22 9.84 1.19 -3.36
CA GLY A 22 9.02 1.93 -2.41
C GLY A 22 9.59 3.29 -2.02
N LEU A 23 8.77 4.10 -1.36
CA LEU A 23 9.16 5.40 -0.81
C LEU A 23 8.27 5.79 0.37
N VAL A 24 8.76 6.75 1.17
CA VAL A 24 8.06 7.30 2.33
C VAL A 24 7.97 8.81 2.21
N LEU A 25 6.78 9.37 2.44
CA LEU A 25 6.51 10.80 2.50
C LEU A 25 5.99 11.22 3.86
N THR A 26 6.70 12.15 4.48
CA THR A 26 6.21 12.83 5.68
C THR A 26 5.55 14.15 5.30
N LEU A 27 4.25 14.26 5.59
CA LEU A 27 3.46 15.46 5.33
C LEU A 27 3.62 16.49 6.46
N PRO A 28 3.32 17.78 6.21
CA PRO A 28 3.51 18.85 7.20
C PRO A 28 2.73 18.68 8.51
N ASN A 29 1.63 17.93 8.50
CA ASN A 29 0.82 17.65 9.69
C ASN A 29 1.29 16.39 10.46
N GLY A 30 2.45 15.82 10.10
CA GLY A 30 3.00 14.61 10.70
C GLY A 30 2.37 13.30 10.22
N MET A 31 1.51 13.34 9.20
CA MET A 31 1.05 12.12 8.53
C MET A 31 2.18 11.53 7.67
N VAL A 32 2.31 10.21 7.66
CA VAL A 32 3.28 9.48 6.87
C VAL A 32 2.53 8.68 5.81
N LEU A 33 2.96 8.80 4.55
CA LEU A 33 2.49 8.00 3.43
C LEU A 33 3.63 7.11 2.95
N GLU A 34 3.45 5.81 3.04
CA GLU A 34 4.35 4.81 2.47
C GLU A 34 3.69 4.29 1.20
N VAL A 35 4.45 4.23 0.11
CA VAL A 35 3.96 3.73 -1.18
C VAL A 35 4.98 2.72 -1.70
N GLY A 36 4.52 1.56 -2.14
CA GLY A 36 5.39 0.53 -2.70
C GLY A 36 4.75 -0.28 -3.80
N VAL A 37 5.60 -0.97 -4.55
CA VAL A 37 5.24 -1.86 -5.67
C VAL A 37 5.84 -3.25 -5.49
N THR A 38 6.30 -3.55 -4.29
CA THR A 38 7.00 -4.80 -3.95
C THR A 38 6.11 -5.72 -3.13
N GLN A 39 6.26 -7.02 -3.37
CA GLN A 39 5.63 -8.08 -2.59
C GLN A 39 6.68 -9.12 -2.20
N GLU A 40 6.48 -9.78 -1.06
CA GLU A 40 7.33 -10.87 -0.61
C GLU A 40 7.07 -12.13 -1.47
N ASN A 41 8.12 -12.67 -2.08
CA ASN A 41 8.06 -13.90 -2.86
C ASN A 41 8.05 -15.14 -1.92
N ARG A 42 7.95 -16.34 -2.50
CA ARG A 42 7.95 -17.60 -1.71
C ARG A 42 9.22 -17.88 -0.90
N ARG A 43 10.29 -17.13 -1.16
CA ARG A 43 11.59 -17.24 -0.48
C ARG A 43 11.77 -16.19 0.63
N GLY A 44 10.83 -15.26 0.75
CA GLY A 44 10.92 -14.13 1.68
C GLY A 44 11.61 -12.89 1.10
N ASP A 45 11.98 -12.91 -0.19
CA ASP A 45 12.62 -11.76 -0.84
C ASP A 45 11.56 -10.80 -1.39
N LEU A 46 11.78 -9.49 -1.23
CA LEU A 46 10.93 -8.47 -1.84
C LEU A 46 11.22 -8.36 -3.34
N GLU A 47 10.18 -8.53 -4.16
CA GLU A 47 10.25 -8.40 -5.62
C GLU A 47 9.25 -7.35 -6.10
N ILE A 48 9.63 -6.54 -7.10
CA ILE A 48 8.71 -5.61 -7.77
C ILE A 48 7.73 -6.43 -8.60
N ILE A 49 6.43 -6.27 -8.32
CA ILE A 49 5.37 -7.01 -9.01
C ILE A 49 4.68 -6.08 -10.02
N PRO A 50 4.57 -6.47 -11.30
CA PRO A 50 3.81 -5.73 -12.29
C PRO A 50 2.35 -5.53 -11.84
N ASP A 51 1.81 -4.33 -12.07
CA ASP A 51 0.42 -3.97 -11.75
C ASP A 51 0.02 -4.10 -10.26
N TYR A 52 1.01 -4.22 -9.37
CA TYR A 52 0.82 -4.20 -7.92
C TYR A 52 1.26 -2.87 -7.32
N CYS A 53 0.44 -2.34 -6.42
CA CYS A 53 0.78 -1.17 -5.63
C CYS A 53 0.15 -1.32 -4.25
N TRP A 54 0.85 -0.86 -3.23
CA TRP A 54 0.32 -0.70 -1.89
C TRP A 54 0.62 0.70 -1.36
N VAL A 55 -0.27 1.19 -0.51
CA VAL A 55 -0.17 2.47 0.17
C VAL A 55 -0.54 2.28 1.62
N VAL A 56 0.33 2.73 2.52
CA VAL A 56 0.03 2.85 3.94
C VAL A 56 0.00 4.33 4.30
N ALA A 57 -1.12 4.78 4.84
CA ALA A 57 -1.26 6.11 5.42
C ALA A 57 -1.32 5.97 6.95
N SER A 58 -0.36 6.57 7.66
CA SER A 58 -0.30 6.53 9.11
C SER A 58 -0.27 7.94 9.72
N GLN A 59 -0.96 8.11 10.84
CA GLN A 59 -0.91 9.34 11.62
C GLN A 59 -1.06 9.02 13.10
N ARG A 60 0.01 9.28 13.86
CA ARG A 60 0.14 8.88 15.28
C ARG A 60 0.05 7.36 15.40
N ASP A 61 -0.99 6.86 16.06
CA ASP A 61 -1.28 5.46 16.36
C ASP A 61 -2.36 4.85 15.46
N ARG A 62 -2.71 5.54 14.36
CA ARG A 62 -3.68 5.08 13.36
C ARG A 62 -2.99 4.79 12.06
N SER A 63 -3.39 3.71 11.39
CA SER A 63 -2.95 3.43 10.03
C SER A 63 -4.08 2.86 9.18
N VAL A 64 -4.05 3.22 7.90
CA VAL A 64 -4.85 2.60 6.85
C VAL A 64 -3.88 2.04 5.83
N SER A 65 -4.06 0.79 5.45
CA SER A 65 -3.30 0.13 4.40
C SER A 65 -4.25 -0.21 3.26
N ILE A 66 -3.86 0.03 2.02
CA ILE A 66 -4.58 -0.45 0.85
C ILE A 66 -3.56 -1.02 -0.12
N ASP A 67 -3.85 -2.18 -0.70
CA ASP A 67 -3.11 -2.69 -1.83
C ASP A 67 -4.05 -3.04 -2.99
N SER A 68 -3.51 -3.57 -4.09
CA SER A 68 -4.31 -3.95 -5.26
C SER A 68 -5.46 -4.94 -4.98
N TYR A 69 -5.48 -5.59 -3.81
CA TYR A 69 -6.41 -6.67 -3.47
C TYR A 69 -7.11 -6.50 -2.11
N ASN A 70 -6.53 -5.72 -1.19
CA ASN A 70 -6.88 -5.72 0.22
C ASN A 70 -6.99 -4.29 0.78
N LEU A 71 -7.79 -4.14 1.83
CA LEU A 71 -7.90 -2.93 2.63
C LEU A 71 -7.71 -3.27 4.10
N GLY A 72 -6.83 -2.58 4.81
CA GLY A 72 -6.56 -2.75 6.24
C GLY A 72 -6.76 -1.45 7.02
N LEU A 73 -7.34 -1.55 8.22
CA LEU A 73 -7.55 -0.46 9.16
C LEU A 73 -7.01 -0.83 10.53
N ARG A 74 -6.18 0.03 11.11
CA ARG A 74 -5.68 -0.11 12.49
C ARG A 74 -6.05 1.12 13.31
N TYR A 75 -6.65 0.87 14.47
CA TYR A 75 -7.11 1.90 15.41
C TYR A 75 -6.08 2.16 16.52
N PRO A 76 -6.18 3.32 17.20
CA PRO A 76 -5.33 3.69 18.33
C PRO A 76 -5.33 2.62 19.44
N GLY A 77 -4.15 2.14 19.82
CA GLY A 77 -3.98 1.22 20.94
C GLY A 77 -4.23 -0.25 20.62
N ASP A 78 -4.67 -0.57 19.40
CA ASP A 78 -4.85 -1.94 18.96
C ASP A 78 -3.54 -2.52 18.43
N LYS A 79 -3.29 -3.80 18.75
CA LYS A 79 -2.20 -4.58 18.13
C LYS A 79 -2.62 -5.18 16.79
N GLU A 80 -3.93 -5.38 16.63
CA GLU A 80 -4.54 -6.09 15.52
C GLU A 80 -5.00 -5.10 14.44
N MET A 81 -5.16 -5.57 13.21
CA MET A 81 -5.63 -4.80 12.06
C MET A 81 -6.89 -5.43 11.48
N VAL A 82 -7.94 -4.63 11.30
CA VAL A 82 -9.14 -5.07 10.60
C VAL A 82 -8.86 -5.05 9.10
N CYS A 83 -8.93 -6.20 8.45
CA CYS A 83 -8.65 -6.34 7.02
C CYS A 83 -9.86 -6.83 6.24
N GLU A 84 -10.17 -6.15 5.14
CA GLU A 84 -11.05 -6.63 4.09
C GLU A 84 -10.23 -7.23 2.96
N HIS A 85 -10.52 -8.48 2.60
CA HIS A 85 -9.91 -9.18 1.47
C HIS A 85 -10.91 -10.08 0.74
N SER A 86 -10.60 -10.47 -0.49
CA SER A 86 -11.42 -11.41 -1.28
C SER A 86 -10.84 -12.82 -1.25
N ILE A 87 -11.70 -13.82 -1.03
CA ILE A 87 -11.35 -15.24 -1.21
C ILE A 87 -12.26 -15.88 -2.26
N GLN A 88 -11.76 -16.90 -2.95
CA GLN A 88 -12.56 -17.70 -3.85
C GLN A 88 -13.07 -18.94 -3.11
N SER A 89 -14.39 -19.12 -3.07
CA SER A 89 -15.02 -20.32 -2.50
C SER A 89 -14.77 -21.56 -3.37
N ALA A 90 -15.02 -22.75 -2.81
CA ALA A 90 -14.93 -24.02 -3.53
C ALA A 90 -15.81 -24.07 -4.81
N ASP A 91 -16.90 -23.30 -4.83
CA ASP A 91 -17.83 -23.20 -5.96
C ASP A 91 -17.47 -22.06 -6.94
N GLY A 92 -16.31 -21.42 -6.76
CA GLY A 92 -15.82 -20.35 -7.63
C GLY A 92 -16.44 -18.97 -7.37
N ILE A 93 -17.29 -18.83 -6.36
CA ILE A 93 -17.90 -17.55 -5.95
C ILE A 93 -16.86 -16.73 -5.18
N ASN A 94 -16.70 -15.45 -5.54
CA ASN A 94 -15.90 -14.49 -4.78
C ASN A 94 -16.64 -14.06 -3.52
N ILE A 95 -15.98 -14.20 -2.36
CA ILE A 95 -16.49 -13.80 -1.05
C ILE A 95 -15.57 -12.72 -0.50
N ASN A 96 -16.14 -11.58 -0.13
CA ASN A 96 -15.42 -10.56 0.64
C ASN A 96 -15.46 -10.93 2.12
N VAL A 97 -14.30 -10.99 2.74
CA VAL A 97 -14.11 -11.35 4.15
C VAL A 97 -13.58 -10.13 4.88
N VAL A 98 -14.12 -9.88 6.06
CA VAL A 98 -13.57 -8.92 7.01
C VAL A 98 -13.03 -9.72 8.19
N ASP A 99 -11.74 -9.63 8.43
CA ASP A 99 -11.04 -10.37 9.49
C ASP A 99 -10.17 -9.43 10.35
N VAL A 100 -9.76 -9.91 11.52
CA VAL A 100 -8.87 -9.20 12.44
C VAL A 100 -7.56 -9.99 12.49
N VAL A 101 -6.48 -9.39 11.99
CA VAL A 101 -5.13 -9.99 11.86
C VAL A 101 -4.07 -9.32 12.73
#